data_AF-A0A1B9IH65-F1
#
_entry.id   AF-A0A1B9IH65-F1
#
_cell.length_a   1.000
_cell.length_b   1.000
_cell.length_c   1.000
_cell.angle_alpha   90.00
_cell.angle_beta   90.00
_cell.angle_gamma   90.00
#
_symmetry.space_group_name_H-M   'P 1'
#
loop_
_entity.id
_entity.type
_entity.pdbx_description
1 polymer ?
#
loop_
_entity_poly.entity_id
_entity_poly.type
_entity_poly.pdbx_seq_one_letter_code
_entity_poly.pdbx_strand_id
1 'polypeptide(L)'
;MSGVDDMEMTVFELTPGEDGEMIIGPSRSISGGMQENLGDVFERIYESLGLEVPLEDLEWVEFPFGEPIPSTDKEEGSGGVRVPATLHSHQTPESLRWKSGVRIYYKRKTDKIDYFRAPKGR
;
A
#
# COMPACT_ATOMS: atom_id res chain seq x y z
N MET A 1 19.43 23.83 -13.31
CA MET A 1 19.50 22.60 -12.52
C MET A 1 18.06 22.28 -12.13
N SER A 2 17.41 21.38 -12.85
CA SER A 2 16.03 21.01 -12.57
C SER A 2 16.08 20.03 -11.40
N GLY A 3 15.69 20.47 -10.22
CA GLY A 3 15.52 19.57 -9.09
C GLY A 3 14.48 18.54 -9.49
N VAL A 4 14.88 17.28 -9.56
CA VAL A 4 13.91 16.20 -9.56
C VAL A 4 13.29 16.28 -8.17
N ASP A 5 12.00 16.62 -8.09
CA ASP A 5 11.30 16.63 -6.81
C ASP A 5 11.19 15.17 -6.35
N ASP A 6 12.17 14.76 -5.56
CA ASP A 6 12.18 13.45 -4.91
C ASP A 6 11.11 13.43 -3.83
N MET A 7 10.38 12.32 -3.75
CA MET A 7 9.29 12.09 -2.82
C MET A 7 9.59 10.86 -1.97
N GLU A 8 9.39 10.96 -0.66
CA GLU A 8 9.43 9.80 0.23
C GLU A 8 8.08 9.07 0.20
N MET A 9 8.12 7.76 0.05
CA MET A 9 6.98 6.84 0.11
C MET A 9 7.20 5.82 1.21
N THR A 10 6.14 5.44 1.92
CA THR A 10 6.18 4.38 2.93
C THR A 10 5.42 3.17 2.41
N VAL A 11 6.11 2.04 2.30
CA VAL A 11 5.55 0.78 1.79
C VAL A 11 5.22 -0.15 2.94
N PHE A 12 4.07 -0.81 2.89
CA PHE A 12 3.64 -1.83 3.83
C PHE A 12 3.23 -3.11 3.10
N GLU A 13 3.44 -4.26 3.73
CA GLU A 13 2.80 -5.52 3.30
C GLU A 13 1.39 -5.61 3.91
N LEU A 14 0.44 -6.11 3.14
CA LEU A 14 -0.87 -6.54 3.64
C LEU A 14 -0.97 -8.04 3.55
N THR A 15 -1.30 -8.69 4.66
CA THR A 15 -1.54 -10.14 4.71
C THR A 15 -2.92 -10.46 5.29
N PRO A 16 -3.55 -11.56 4.86
CA PRO A 16 -4.80 -12.02 5.45
C PRO A 16 -4.53 -12.72 6.79
N GLY A 17 -5.27 -12.33 7.84
CA GLY A 17 -5.32 -13.04 9.12
C GLY A 17 -6.29 -14.24 9.09
N GLU A 18 -6.50 -14.87 10.26
CA GLU A 18 -7.23 -16.15 10.40
C GLU A 18 -8.65 -16.13 9.79
N ASP A 19 -9.34 -15.00 9.84
CA ASP A 19 -10.69 -14.83 9.29
C ASP A 19 -10.75 -13.85 8.10
N GLY A 20 -9.66 -13.70 7.35
CA GLY A 20 -9.57 -12.74 6.23
C GLY A 20 -9.43 -11.28 6.69
N GLU A 21 -9.13 -11.08 7.98
CA GLU A 21 -8.85 -9.76 8.52
C GLU A 21 -7.55 -9.18 7.93
N MET A 22 -7.44 -7.85 7.95
CA MET A 22 -6.28 -7.16 7.40
C MET A 22 -5.18 -7.03 8.46
N ILE A 23 -4.03 -7.63 8.18
CA ILE A 23 -2.79 -7.43 8.94
C ILE A 23 -1.88 -6.53 8.12
N ILE A 24 -1.36 -5.47 8.76
CA ILE A 24 -0.37 -4.56 8.16
C ILE A 24 1.01 -4.95 8.69
N GLY A 25 1.90 -5.36 7.79
CA GLY A 25 3.27 -5.75 8.09
C GLY A 25 4.19 -4.55 8.40
N PRO A 26 5.49 -4.81 8.62
CA PRO A 26 6.46 -3.75 8.86
C PRO A 26 6.57 -2.80 7.67
N SER A 27 6.88 -1.53 7.95
CA SER A 27 7.02 -0.51 6.93
C SER A 27 8.45 -0.39 6.40
N ARG A 28 8.58 0.15 5.19
CA ARG A 28 9.86 0.56 4.61
C ARG A 28 9.71 1.87 3.85
N SER A 29 10.64 2.80 4.08
CA SER A 29 10.73 4.04 3.29
C SER A 29 11.45 3.79 1.97
N ILE A 30 10.95 4.39 0.90
CA ILE A 30 11.59 4.42 -0.41
C ILE A 30 11.46 5.81 -1.03
N SER A 31 12.49 6.25 -1.75
CA SER A 31 12.47 7.48 -2.55
C SER A 31 12.09 7.19 -3.99
N GLY A 32 11.27 8.04 -4.58
CA GLY A 32 10.99 8.03 -6.01
C GLY A 32 10.71 9.43 -6.55
N GLY A 33 10.85 9.60 -7.86
CA GLY A 33 10.60 10.89 -8.51
C GLY A 33 9.11 11.12 -8.75
N MET A 34 8.66 12.38 -8.68
CA MET A 34 7.25 12.73 -8.95
C MET A 34 6.76 12.30 -10.35
N GLN A 35 7.65 12.21 -11.33
CA GLN A 35 7.35 11.81 -12.73
C GLN A 35 7.77 10.38 -13.05
N GLU A 36 8.28 9.63 -12.07
CA GLU A 36 8.72 8.26 -12.25
C GLU A 36 7.51 7.34 -12.46
N ASN A 37 7.63 6.36 -13.37
CA ASN A 37 6.61 5.35 -13.54
C ASN A 37 6.57 4.44 -12.30
N LEU A 38 5.37 4.15 -11.81
CA LEU A 38 5.23 3.27 -10.66
C LEU A 38 5.76 1.86 -10.93
N GLY A 39 5.83 1.40 -12.18
CA GLY A 39 6.48 0.13 -12.53
C GLY A 39 7.94 0.06 -12.05
N ASP A 40 8.72 1.10 -12.35
CA ASP A 40 10.13 1.19 -11.96
C ASP A 40 10.28 1.29 -10.43
N VAL A 41 9.35 1.99 -9.78
CA VAL A 41 9.27 2.06 -8.31
C VAL A 41 8.97 0.68 -7.72
N PHE A 42 8.00 -0.05 -8.28
CA PHE A 42 7.61 -1.38 -7.79
C PHE A 42 8.75 -2.40 -7.96
N GLU A 43 9.45 -2.39 -9.09
CA GLU A 43 10.64 -3.22 -9.31
C GLU A 43 11.73 -2.92 -8.28
N ARG A 44 12.01 -1.63 -8.01
CA ARG A 44 12.98 -1.24 -6.97
C ARG A 44 12.56 -1.71 -5.58
N ILE A 45 11.29 -1.56 -5.22
CA ILE A 45 10.77 -2.06 -3.93
C ILE A 45 10.95 -3.56 -3.85
N TYR A 46 10.54 -4.27 -4.90
CA TYR A 46 10.58 -5.73 -5.02
C TYR A 46 12.00 -6.29 -4.81
N GLU A 47 12.97 -5.76 -5.56
CA GLU A 47 14.37 -6.14 -5.43
C GLU A 47 14.91 -5.83 -4.03
N SER A 48 14.54 -4.68 -3.45
CA SER A 48 14.99 -4.30 -2.12
C SER A 48 14.46 -5.24 -1.03
N LEU A 49 13.24 -5.74 -1.18
CA LEU A 49 12.57 -6.61 -0.22
C LEU A 49 13.02 -8.07 -0.35
N GLY A 50 13.57 -8.48 -1.51
CA GLY A 50 14.00 -9.85 -1.75
C GLY A 50 12.84 -10.84 -1.71
N LEU A 51 11.67 -10.45 -2.24
CA LEU A 51 10.45 -11.25 -2.20
C LEU A 51 10.59 -12.51 -3.06
N GLU A 52 10.11 -13.64 -2.55
CA GLU A 52 10.11 -14.92 -3.28
C GLU A 52 8.94 -15.05 -4.27
N VAL A 53 7.89 -14.24 -4.10
CA VAL A 53 6.70 -14.24 -4.97
C VAL A 53 7.02 -13.44 -6.24
N PRO A 54 6.61 -13.84 -7.45
CA PRO A 54 6.83 -13.03 -8.66
C PRO A 54 6.16 -11.64 -8.57
N LEU A 55 6.79 -10.62 -9.13
CA LEU A 55 6.27 -9.24 -9.10
C LEU A 55 4.88 -9.15 -9.75
N GLU A 56 4.64 -9.91 -10.82
CA GLU A 56 3.36 -9.99 -11.52
C GLU A 56 2.24 -10.61 -10.68
N ASP A 57 2.56 -11.34 -9.61
CA ASP A 57 1.59 -11.93 -8.68
C ASP A 57 1.27 -10.99 -7.51
N LEU A 58 1.92 -9.83 -7.44
CA LEU A 58 1.64 -8.80 -6.46
C LEU A 58 0.58 -7.82 -6.96
N GLU A 59 -0.25 -7.37 -6.03
CA GLU A 59 -1.19 -6.27 -6.21
C GLU A 59 -0.74 -5.10 -5.33
N TRP A 60 -0.53 -3.95 -5.96
CA TRP A 60 -0.16 -2.71 -5.31
C TRP A 60 -1.39 -1.84 -5.13
N VAL A 61 -1.56 -1.26 -3.94
CA VAL A 61 -2.72 -0.44 -3.61
C VAL A 61 -2.36 0.79 -2.77
N GLU A 62 -3.24 1.78 -2.81
CA GLU A 62 -3.27 2.90 -1.88
C GLU A 62 -4.65 3.01 -1.22
N PHE A 63 -4.75 3.77 -0.13
CA PHE A 63 -6.04 4.09 0.50
C PHE A 63 -6.28 5.61 0.42
N PRO A 64 -6.88 6.10 -0.67
CA PRO A 64 -6.97 7.55 -0.93
C PRO A 64 -7.97 8.26 0.00
N PHE A 65 -8.90 7.51 0.60
CA PHE A 65 -9.89 8.02 1.55
C PHE A 65 -9.50 7.74 3.01
N GLY A 66 -8.19 7.67 3.26
CA GLY A 66 -7.54 7.62 4.56
C GLY A 66 -7.11 6.22 5.00
N GLU A 67 -6.39 6.15 6.12
CA GLU A 67 -5.56 4.99 6.45
C GLU A 67 -6.34 3.73 6.84
N PRO A 68 -5.90 2.54 6.39
CA PRO A 68 -6.45 1.27 6.85
C PRO A 68 -6.32 1.15 8.37
N ILE A 69 -7.37 0.68 9.03
CA ILE A 69 -7.36 0.41 10.48
C ILE A 69 -7.03 -1.08 10.65
N PRO A 70 -5.85 -1.44 11.20
CA PRO A 70 -5.52 -2.83 11.45
C PRO A 70 -6.42 -3.40 12.56
N SER A 71 -6.72 -4.70 12.50
CA SER A 71 -7.58 -5.37 13.50
C SER A 71 -7.10 -5.27 14.95
N THR A 72 -5.82 -4.94 15.17
CA THR A 72 -5.19 -4.81 16.49
C THR A 72 -5.57 -3.51 17.21
N ASP A 73 -5.87 -2.44 16.46
CA ASP A 73 -6.13 -1.10 16.98
C ASP A 73 -7.63 -0.91 17.19
N LYS A 74 -8.15 -1.65 18.17
CA LYS A 74 -9.57 -1.70 18.53
C LYS A 74 -9.93 -0.53 19.45
N GLU A 75 -10.16 0.65 18.90
CA GLU A 75 -10.93 1.69 19.60
C GLU A 75 -12.34 1.82 19.02
N GLU A 76 -13.33 1.94 19.90
CA GLU A 76 -14.75 2.12 19.58
C GLU A 76 -14.96 3.38 18.73
N GLY A 77 -14.96 3.19 17.41
CA GLY A 77 -15.30 4.23 16.46
C GLY A 77 -15.82 3.58 15.20
N SER A 78 -16.82 4.18 14.59
CA SER A 78 -17.37 3.76 13.30
C SER A 78 -16.27 3.86 12.23
N GLY A 79 -15.46 2.81 12.08
CA GLY A 79 -14.43 2.72 11.05
C GLY A 79 -15.10 2.60 9.69
N GLY A 80 -15.16 3.71 8.96
CA GLY A 80 -15.68 3.73 7.61
C GLY A 80 -14.94 2.72 6.72
N VAL A 81 -15.68 2.15 5.77
CA VAL A 81 -15.16 1.35 4.68
C VAL A 81 -14.03 2.12 3.98
N ARG A 82 -12.82 1.57 3.97
CA ARG A 82 -11.69 2.16 3.23
C ARG A 82 -11.33 1.23 2.10
N VAL A 83 -12.02 1.38 0.97
CA VAL A 83 -11.71 0.58 -0.23
C VAL A 83 -10.37 1.05 -0.77
N PRO A 84 -9.39 0.15 -0.97
CA PRO A 84 -8.15 0.52 -1.63
C PRO A 84 -8.39 0.85 -3.10
N ALA A 85 -7.54 1.72 -3.65
CA ALA A 85 -7.39 1.90 -5.09
C ALA A 85 -6.18 1.11 -5.57
N THR A 86 -6.36 0.26 -6.58
CA THR A 86 -5.26 -0.47 -7.22
C THR A 86 -4.37 0.51 -7.98
N LEU A 87 -3.06 0.33 -7.83
CA LEU A 87 -2.02 1.09 -8.51
C LEU A 87 -1.51 0.33 -9.72
N HIS A 88 -1.17 1.08 -10.77
CA HIS A 88 -0.78 0.54 -12.06
C HIS A 88 0.57 1.08 -12.51
N SER A 89 1.37 0.24 -13.15
CA SER A 89 2.77 0.53 -13.50
C SER A 89 2.98 1.77 -14.37
N HIS A 90 1.98 2.15 -15.17
CA HIS A 90 2.03 3.31 -16.07
C HIS A 90 1.64 4.64 -15.39
N GLN A 91 1.17 4.60 -14.14
CA GLN A 91 0.87 5.81 -13.38
C GLN A 91 2.17 6.43 -12.86
N THR A 92 2.10 7.71 -12.53
CA THR A 92 3.17 8.45 -11.83
C THR A 92 2.64 9.04 -10.52
N PRO A 93 3.49 9.29 -9.51
CA PRO A 93 3.08 10.00 -8.29
C PRO A 93 2.38 11.34 -8.58
N GLU A 94 2.85 12.10 -9.58
CA GLU A 94 2.22 13.34 -10.03
C GLU A 94 0.79 13.11 -10.55
N SER A 95 0.56 12.08 -11.38
CA SER A 95 -0.77 11.75 -11.92
C SER A 95 -1.78 11.37 -10.82
N LEU A 96 -1.29 10.78 -9.74
CA LEU A 96 -2.05 10.40 -8.55
C LEU A 96 -2.17 11.53 -7.53
N ARG A 97 -1.52 12.68 -7.79
CA ARG A 97 -1.45 13.84 -6.89
C ARG A 97 -0.87 13.47 -5.51
N TRP A 98 0.05 12.52 -5.50
CA TRP A 98 0.76 12.12 -4.29
C TRP A 98 1.62 13.26 -3.76
N LYS A 99 1.91 13.16 -2.47
CA LYS A 99 2.80 14.05 -1.73
C LYS A 99 3.76 13.18 -0.92
N SER A 100 4.89 13.78 -0.52
CA SER A 100 5.85 13.09 0.35
C SER A 100 5.16 12.58 1.62
N GLY A 101 5.47 11.34 1.99
CA GLY A 101 4.83 10.61 3.07
C GLY A 101 3.60 9.79 2.64
N VAL A 102 3.32 9.67 1.34
CA VAL A 102 2.27 8.76 0.85
C VAL A 102 2.56 7.32 1.28
N ARG A 103 1.50 6.60 1.65
CA ARG A 103 1.57 5.20 2.03
C ARG A 103 1.04 4.34 0.90
N ILE A 104 1.85 3.37 0.49
CA ILE A 104 1.47 2.35 -0.48
C ILE A 104 1.57 0.97 0.16
N TYR A 105 0.78 0.06 -0.37
CA TYR A 105 0.62 -1.27 0.19
C TYR A 105 0.77 -2.30 -0.91
N TYR A 106 1.27 -3.47 -0.58
CA TYR A 106 1.28 -4.61 -1.50
C TYR A 106 0.73 -5.85 -0.82
N LYS A 107 0.13 -6.74 -1.61
CA LYS A 107 -0.29 -8.08 -1.20
C LYS A 107 -0.18 -9.04 -2.37
N ARG A 108 -0.36 -10.34 -2.14
CA ARG A 108 -0.54 -11.27 -3.26
C ARG A 108 -1.92 -11.05 -3.89
N LYS A 109 -2.04 -11.23 -5.20
CA LYS A 109 -3.34 -11.20 -5.90
C LYS A 109 -4.31 -12.27 -5.37
N THR A 110 -3.77 -13.39 -4.90
CA THR A 110 -4.54 -14.50 -4.32
C THR A 110 -5.08 -14.20 -2.91
N ASP A 111 -4.51 -13.21 -2.23
CA ASP A 111 -4.90 -12.88 -0.85
C ASP A 111 -6.26 -12.20 -0.84
N LYS A 112 -7.17 -12.77 -0.04
CA LYS A 112 -8.52 -12.25 0.19
C LYS A 112 -8.53 -11.50 1.52
N ILE A 113 -8.44 -10.18 1.43
CA ILE A 113 -8.47 -9.26 2.57
C ILE A 113 -9.85 -8.60 2.62
N ASP A 114 -10.50 -8.67 3.77
CA ASP A 114 -11.76 -7.98 4.04
C ASP A 114 -11.50 -6.55 4.50
N TYR A 115 -11.57 -5.60 3.58
CA TYR A 115 -11.43 -4.16 3.85
C TYR A 115 -12.67 -3.51 4.47
N PHE A 116 -13.77 -4.27 4.57
CA PHE A 116 -15.09 -3.77 4.99
C PHE A 116 -15.46 -4.20 6.41
N ARG A 117 -14.72 -5.15 6.98
CA ARG A 117 -15.02 -5.65 8.30
C ARG A 117 -14.73 -4.59 9.34
N ALA A 118 -15.79 -4.00 9.89
CA ALA A 118 -15.71 -3.43 11.23
C ALA A 118 -15.25 -4.55 12.18
N PRO A 119 -14.34 -4.28 13.13
CA PRO A 119 -13.90 -5.29 14.07
C PRO A 119 -15.12 -5.95 14.73
N LYS A 120 -15.15 -7.29 14.78
CA LYS A 120 -16.16 -8.00 15.57
C LYS A 120 -15.95 -7.59 17.03
N GLY A 121 -16.88 -6.78 17.55
CA GLY A 121 -16.97 -6.50 18.98
C GLY A 121 -17.06 -7.82 19.75
N ARG A 122 -16.24 -7.97 20.78
CA ARG A 122 -16.41 -8.97 21.82
C ARG A 122 -17.15 -8.33 22.98
#